data_AF-K8X6H3-F1
#
_entry.id   AF-K8X6H3-F1
#
_cell.length_a   1.000
_cell.length_b   1.000
_cell.length_c   1.000
_cell.angle_alpha   90.00
_cell.angle_beta   90.00
_cell.angle_gamma   90.00
#
_symmetry.space_group_name_H-M   'P 1'
#
loop_
_entity.id
_entity.type
_entity.pdbx_description
1 polymer ?
#
loop_
_entity_poly.entity_id
_entity_poly.type
_entity_poly.pdbx_seq_one_letter_code
_entity_poly.pdbx_strand_id
1 'polypeptide(L)'
;MLADEWGVAADVWSVTSWGELRRDGIESERQALRDPGTDAPLPYVTQALSDAAGPFVAASDWMRAVADQIRQWVPGSYTTLGTDGFGFSDTRPAARRYFNVDAESIVVAVLSALAGEGTLDRSKAVEAANRYRIDDVRAAAVS
;
A
#
# COMPACT_ATOMS: atom_id res chain seq x y z
N MET A 1 10.38 4.29 12.26
CA MET A 1 11.16 4.05 11.01
C MET A 1 10.97 5.16 9.98
N LEU A 2 9.82 5.31 9.30
CA LEU A 2 9.63 6.39 8.30
C LEU A 2 9.92 7.79 8.88
N ALA A 3 9.25 8.15 9.98
CA ALA A 3 9.47 9.43 10.64
C ALA A 3 10.89 9.55 11.23
N ASP A 4 11.31 8.53 12.00
CA ASP A 4 12.54 8.61 12.80
C ASP A 4 13.83 8.51 11.97
N GLU A 5 13.84 7.70 10.90
CA GLU A 5 15.04 7.40 10.11
C GLU A 5 15.07 8.15 8.77
N TRP A 6 13.90 8.53 8.23
CA TRP A 6 13.79 9.10 6.89
C TRP A 6 13.10 10.47 6.87
N GLY A 7 12.60 10.96 8.01
CA GLY A 7 11.88 12.24 8.07
C GLY A 7 10.58 12.25 7.26
N VAL A 8 10.00 11.08 6.98
CA VAL A 8 8.76 10.93 6.22
C VAL A 8 7.60 10.75 7.18
N ALA A 9 6.68 11.71 7.20
CA ALA A 9 5.40 11.56 7.88
C ALA A 9 4.47 10.65 7.08
N ALA A 10 3.59 9.93 7.77
CA ALA A 10 2.59 9.07 7.14
C ALA A 10 1.31 9.08 7.96
N ASP A 11 0.18 9.17 7.27
CA ASP A 11 -1.12 8.84 7.82
C ASP A 11 -1.33 7.32 7.71
N VAL A 12 -1.98 6.74 8.71
CA VAL A 12 -2.16 5.27 8.81
C VAL A 12 -3.64 4.93 8.87
N TRP A 13 -4.07 4.09 7.92
CA TRP A 13 -5.45 3.62 7.84
C TRP A 13 -5.56 2.12 8.10
N SER A 14 -6.61 1.72 8.80
CA SER A 14 -7.00 0.33 8.96
C SER A 14 -8.09 -0.03 7.96
N VAL A 15 -7.76 -0.85 6.95
CA VAL A 15 -8.74 -1.36 6.00
C VAL A 15 -9.34 -2.65 6.52
N THR A 16 -10.57 -2.59 7.04
CA THR A 16 -11.27 -3.75 7.60
C THR A 16 -11.84 -4.68 6.52
N SER A 17 -12.16 -4.15 5.33
CA SER A 17 -12.64 -4.93 4.19
C SER A 17 -12.43 -4.22 2.85
N TRP A 18 -11.45 -4.68 2.07
CA TRP A 18 -11.29 -4.24 0.67
C TRP A 18 -12.51 -4.60 -0.20
N GLY A 19 -13.15 -5.73 0.08
CA GLY A 19 -14.31 -6.19 -0.67
C GLY A 19 -15.52 -5.26 -0.54
N GLU A 20 -15.78 -4.73 0.66
CA GLU A 20 -16.86 -3.76 0.87
C GLU A 20 -16.56 -2.43 0.18
N LEU A 21 -15.32 -1.92 0.30
CA LEU A 21 -14.89 -0.71 -0.41
C LEU A 21 -15.03 -0.87 -1.93
N ARG A 22 -14.75 -2.06 -2.47
CA ARG A 22 -14.96 -2.35 -3.89
C ARG A 22 -16.43 -2.35 -4.29
N ARG A 23 -17.31 -2.92 -3.46
CA ARG A 23 -18.76 -2.94 -3.73
C ARG A 23 -19.33 -1.53 -3.74
N ASP A 24 -18.92 -0.70 -2.79
CA ASP A 24 -19.28 0.71 -2.70
C ASP A 24 -18.86 1.50 -3.95
N GLY A 25 -17.60 1.36 -4.36
CA GLY A 25 -17.11 2.03 -5.56
C GLY A 25 -17.82 1.61 -6.85
N ILE A 26 -18.14 0.32 -7.01
CA ILE A 26 -18.91 -0.16 -8.18
C ILE A 26 -20.34 0.38 -8.18
N GLU A 27 -20.95 0.52 -7.01
CA GLU A 27 -22.30 1.06 -6.91
C GLU A 27 -22.32 2.55 -7.29
N SER A 28 -21.32 3.32 -6.85
CA SER A 28 -21.12 4.71 -7.30
C SER A 28 -20.99 4.81 -8.82
N GLU A 29 -20.13 4.00 -9.45
CA GLU A 29 -19.96 3.98 -10.91
C GLU A 29 -21.24 3.57 -11.63
N ARG A 30 -21.98 2.60 -11.08
CA ARG A 30 -23.26 2.15 -11.64
C ARG A 30 -24.29 3.26 -11.60
N GLN A 31 -24.35 4.06 -10.54
CA GLN A 31 -25.26 5.20 -10.44
C GLN A 31 -24.88 6.29 -11.46
N ALA A 32 -23.60 6.64 -11.55
CA ALA A 32 -23.09 7.58 -12.55
C ALA A 32 -23.43 7.16 -13.99
N LEU A 33 -23.31 5.86 -14.29
CA LEU A 33 -23.63 5.32 -15.61
C LEU A 33 -25.14 5.35 -15.92
N ARG A 34 -25.98 5.09 -14.91
CA ARG A 34 -27.45 5.01 -15.07
C ARG A 34 -28.10 6.38 -15.12
N ASP A 35 -27.53 7.36 -14.45
CA ASP A 35 -28.02 8.74 -14.43
C ASP A 35 -26.86 9.74 -14.57
N PRO A 36 -26.32 9.92 -15.79
CA PRO A 36 -25.20 10.81 -16.04
C PRO A 36 -25.54 12.31 -15.87
N GLY A 37 -26.81 12.66 -15.69
CA GLY A 37 -27.26 14.04 -15.44
C GLY A 37 -27.20 14.46 -13.97
N THR A 38 -26.96 13.51 -13.07
CA THR A 38 -26.89 13.72 -11.62
C THR A 38 -25.51 13.34 -11.10
N ASP A 39 -24.99 14.10 -10.15
CA ASP A 39 -23.73 13.76 -9.48
C ASP A 39 -23.89 12.46 -8.70
N ALA A 40 -23.12 11.44 -9.10
CA ALA A 40 -23.07 10.19 -8.35
C ALA A 40 -22.32 10.39 -7.02
N PRO A 41 -22.71 9.68 -5.94
CA PRO A 41 -22.00 9.73 -4.68
C PRO A 41 -20.54 9.31 -4.86
N LEU A 42 -19.60 10.03 -4.26
CA LEU A 42 -18.19 9.60 -4.25
C LEU A 42 -18.06 8.28 -3.46
N PRO A 43 -17.24 7.31 -3.89
CA PRO A 43 -16.94 6.14 -3.09
C PRO A 43 -16.34 6.52 -1.74
N TYR A 44 -16.67 5.79 -0.67
CA TYR A 44 -16.19 6.04 0.68
C TYR A 44 -14.66 6.09 0.74
N VAL A 45 -13.97 5.20 0.04
CA VAL A 45 -12.51 5.18 0.03
C VAL A 45 -11.92 6.45 -0.59
N THR A 46 -12.58 7.01 -1.61
CA THR A 46 -12.17 8.29 -2.21
C THR A 46 -12.37 9.42 -1.22
N GLN A 47 -13.52 9.45 -0.55
CA GLN A 47 -13.83 10.47 0.47
C GLN A 47 -12.86 10.40 1.65
N ALA A 48 -12.57 9.20 2.16
CA ALA A 48 -11.70 9.01 3.32
C ALA A 48 -10.23 9.37 3.05
N LEU A 49 -9.81 9.36 1.78
CA LEU A 49 -8.43 9.60 1.37
C LEU A 49 -8.25 10.94 0.65
N SER A 50 -9.31 11.72 0.42
CA SER A 50 -9.24 12.93 -0.42
C SER A 50 -8.34 14.03 0.15
N ASP A 51 -8.22 14.08 1.47
CA ASP A 51 -7.42 15.10 2.17
C ASP A 51 -5.97 14.64 2.38
N ALA A 52 -5.65 13.39 2.06
CA ALA A 52 -4.30 12.85 2.15
C ALA A 52 -3.48 13.23 0.91
N ALA A 53 -2.21 13.55 1.14
CA ALA A 53 -1.27 13.91 0.08
C ALA A 53 -0.18 12.85 -0.10
N GLY A 54 0.35 12.77 -1.31
CA GLY A 54 1.44 11.86 -1.67
C GLY A 54 0.97 10.45 -2.05
N PRO A 55 1.89 9.48 -2.07
CA PRO A 55 1.60 8.14 -2.55
C PRO A 55 0.90 7.31 -1.48
N PHE A 56 0.01 6.43 -1.93
CA PHE A 56 -0.67 5.47 -1.08
C PHE A 56 0.05 4.11 -1.16
N VAL A 57 0.34 3.50 -0.02
CA VAL A 57 0.94 2.16 0.06
C VAL A 57 0.06 1.26 0.92
N ALA A 58 -0.40 0.16 0.34
CA ALA A 58 -1.15 -0.88 1.06
C ALA A 58 -0.31 -2.15 1.19
N ALA A 59 -0.34 -2.76 2.38
CA ALA A 59 0.27 -4.06 2.64
C ALA A 59 -0.78 -4.99 3.26
N SER A 60 -0.79 -6.26 2.86
CA SER A 60 -1.68 -7.27 3.42
C SER A 60 -1.01 -8.65 3.44
N ASP A 61 -1.47 -9.52 4.34
CA ASP A 61 -1.09 -10.95 4.34
C ASP A 61 -1.82 -11.75 3.23
N TRP A 62 -2.54 -11.08 2.32
CA TRP A 62 -3.12 -11.64 1.10
C TRP A 62 -2.32 -11.24 -0.15
N MET A 63 -2.62 -11.89 -1.28
CA MET A 63 -2.12 -11.47 -2.59
C MET A 63 -2.47 -10.00 -2.89
N ARG A 64 -1.63 -9.32 -3.66
CA ARG A 64 -1.81 -7.92 -4.06
C ARG A 64 -3.16 -7.65 -4.71
N ALA A 65 -3.71 -8.65 -5.41
CA ALA A 65 -5.02 -8.58 -6.03
C ALA A 65 -6.16 -8.18 -5.07
N VAL A 66 -6.04 -8.48 -3.76
CA VAL A 66 -7.03 -8.06 -2.76
C VAL A 66 -6.97 -6.54 -2.55
N ALA A 67 -5.78 -5.98 -2.32
CA ALA A 67 -5.61 -4.55 -2.15
C ALA A 67 -5.88 -3.78 -3.46
N ASP A 68 -5.54 -4.37 -4.61
CA ASP A 68 -5.77 -3.78 -5.94
C ASP A 68 -7.25 -3.65 -6.30
N GLN A 69 -8.16 -4.33 -5.59
CA GLN A 69 -9.60 -4.23 -5.79
C GLN A 69 -10.14 -2.79 -5.77
N ILE A 70 -9.49 -1.91 -5.02
CA ILE A 70 -9.94 -0.52 -4.82
C ILE A 70 -9.12 0.52 -5.59
N ARG A 71 -8.12 0.07 -6.38
CA ARG A 71 -7.11 0.93 -7.01
C ARG A 71 -7.71 2.12 -7.76
N GLN A 72 -8.84 1.91 -8.44
CA GLN A 72 -9.46 2.95 -9.27
C GLN A 72 -10.12 4.09 -8.48
N TRP A 73 -10.36 3.92 -7.18
CA TRP A 73 -10.99 4.92 -6.32
C TRP A 73 -10.03 5.55 -5.31
N VAL A 74 -8.75 5.17 -5.30
CA VAL A 74 -7.72 5.79 -4.46
C VAL A 74 -7.19 7.06 -5.17
N PRO A 75 -7.21 8.24 -4.53
CA PRO A 75 -6.88 9.51 -5.16
C PRO A 75 -5.36 9.72 -5.28
N GLY A 76 -4.64 8.87 -6.01
CA GLY A 76 -3.21 9.01 -6.20
C GLY A 76 -2.50 7.77 -6.70
N SER A 77 -1.17 7.78 -6.65
CA SER A 77 -0.40 6.58 -6.91
C SER A 77 -0.66 5.55 -5.81
N TYR A 78 -0.81 4.28 -6.18
CA TYR A 78 -1.17 3.23 -5.24
C TYR A 78 -0.26 2.01 -5.40
N THR A 79 0.63 1.81 -4.44
CA THR A 79 1.54 0.67 -4.39
C THR A 79 0.98 -0.39 -3.47
N THR A 80 0.93 -1.64 -3.95
CA THR A 80 0.40 -2.78 -3.19
C THR A 80 1.51 -3.78 -2.90
N LEU A 81 1.62 -4.18 -1.63
CA LEU A 81 2.47 -5.27 -1.15
C LEU A 81 1.55 -6.41 -0.71
N GLY A 82 1.91 -7.64 -1.07
CA GLY A 82 1.08 -8.81 -0.81
C GLY A 82 1.87 -10.10 -0.92
N THR A 83 1.24 -11.18 -0.47
CA THR A 83 1.84 -12.50 -0.31
C THR A 83 1.58 -13.39 -1.53
N ASP A 84 1.83 -12.86 -2.73
CA ASP A 84 1.62 -13.58 -3.99
C ASP A 84 2.56 -14.79 -4.10
N GLY A 85 2.01 -15.95 -4.47
CA GLY A 85 2.75 -17.19 -4.69
C GLY A 85 2.31 -18.33 -3.77
N PHE A 86 3.14 -19.37 -3.68
CA PHE A 86 2.88 -20.52 -2.82
C PHE A 86 3.35 -20.27 -1.39
N GLY A 87 2.59 -20.79 -0.42
CA GLY A 87 3.01 -20.83 0.97
C GLY A 87 4.21 -21.76 1.17
N PHE A 88 4.99 -21.48 2.22
CA PHE A 88 6.14 -22.28 2.64
C PHE A 88 6.22 -22.29 4.17
N SER A 89 7.10 -23.14 4.72
CA SER A 89 7.29 -23.27 6.16
C SER A 89 8.51 -22.48 6.61
N ASP A 90 8.29 -21.48 7.46
CA ASP A 90 9.33 -20.71 8.15
C ASP A 90 8.70 -19.97 9.35
N THR A 91 9.50 -19.22 10.08
CA THR A 91 9.06 -18.26 11.09
C THR A 91 8.26 -17.12 10.45
N ARG A 92 7.34 -16.50 11.22
CA ARG A 92 6.54 -15.37 10.71
C ARG A 92 7.39 -14.19 10.22
N PRO A 93 8.47 -13.76 10.92
CA PRO A 93 9.31 -12.69 10.42
C PRO A 93 9.98 -13.02 9.08
N ALA A 94 10.55 -14.22 8.96
CA ALA A 94 11.17 -14.66 7.70
C ALA A 94 10.15 -14.78 6.57
N ALA A 95 8.95 -15.28 6.86
CA ALA A 95 7.86 -15.36 5.89
C ALA A 95 7.43 -13.97 5.38
N ARG A 96 7.28 -12.98 6.27
CA ARG A 96 6.94 -11.61 5.88
C ARG A 96 8.04 -10.92 5.10
N ARG A 97 9.31 -11.15 5.45
CA ARG A 97 10.48 -10.67 4.69
C ARG A 97 10.50 -11.26 3.29
N TYR A 98 10.27 -12.57 3.16
CA TYR A 98 10.22 -13.25 1.86
C TYR A 98 9.18 -12.65 0.92
N PHE A 99 7.97 -12.36 1.44
CA PHE A 99 6.90 -11.72 0.65
C PHE A 99 7.02 -10.19 0.60
N ASN A 100 8.03 -9.60 1.24
CA ASN A 100 8.22 -8.15 1.35
C ASN A 100 6.99 -7.40 1.89
N VAL A 101 6.34 -7.94 2.92
CA VAL A 101 5.19 -7.34 3.62
C VAL A 101 5.51 -6.93 5.06
N ASP A 102 6.79 -6.96 5.46
CA ASP A 102 7.23 -6.46 6.76
C ASP A 102 7.46 -4.94 6.79
N ALA A 103 7.75 -4.41 7.98
CA ALA A 103 7.86 -2.97 8.20
C ALA A 103 8.97 -2.33 7.36
N GLU A 104 10.12 -2.97 7.24
CA GLU A 104 11.24 -2.49 6.44
C GLU A 104 10.90 -2.46 4.95
N SER A 105 10.20 -3.49 4.44
CA SER A 105 9.75 -3.51 3.06
C SER A 105 8.69 -2.44 2.78
N ILE A 106 7.79 -2.17 3.74
CA ILE A 106 6.84 -1.05 3.65
C ILE A 106 7.57 0.29 3.58
N VAL A 107 8.61 0.50 4.40
CA VAL A 107 9.44 1.72 4.35
C VAL A 107 10.05 1.90 2.96
N VAL A 108 10.66 0.85 2.40
CA VAL A 108 11.28 0.91 1.06
C VAL A 108 10.23 1.19 -0.01
N ALA A 109 9.04 0.61 0.09
CA ALA A 109 7.95 0.88 -0.85
C ALA A 109 7.47 2.33 -0.81
N VAL A 110 7.32 2.92 0.38
CA VAL A 110 6.95 4.33 0.56
C VAL A 110 8.02 5.26 -0.04
N LEU A 111 9.29 5.03 0.28
CA LEU A 111 10.39 5.82 -0.30
C LEU A 111 10.49 5.65 -1.82
N SER A 112 10.23 4.44 -2.33
CA SER A 112 10.22 4.22 -3.78
C SER A 112 9.07 4.96 -4.47
N ALA A 113 7.89 4.97 -3.86
CA ALA A 113 6.71 5.65 -4.40
C ALA A 113 6.88 7.18 -4.40
N LEU A 114 7.36 7.75 -3.29
CA LEU A 114 7.67 9.18 -3.20
C LEU A 114 8.76 9.58 -4.21
N ALA A 115 9.75 8.71 -4.48
CA ALA A 115 10.75 8.98 -5.51
C ALA A 115 10.19 8.88 -6.93
N GLY A 116 9.18 8.03 -7.15
CA GLY A 116 8.41 7.97 -8.39
C GLY A 116 7.62 9.25 -8.67
N GLU A 117 7.16 9.93 -7.61
CA GLU A 117 6.50 11.25 -7.69
C GLU A 117 7.47 12.43 -7.74
N GLY A 118 8.78 12.19 -7.60
CA GLY A 118 9.81 13.23 -7.59
C GLY A 118 9.95 13.98 -6.27
N THR A 119 9.27 13.54 -5.21
CA THR A 119 9.28 14.17 -3.88
C THR A 119 10.55 13.86 -3.09
N LEU A 120 11.26 12.78 -3.41
CA LEU A 120 12.63 12.54 -2.94
C LEU A 120 13.52 11.88 -3.98
N ASP A 121 14.82 11.87 -3.71
CA ASP A 121 15.79 11.17 -4.52
C ASP A 121 15.70 9.65 -4.35
N ARG A 122 15.73 8.91 -5.46
CA ARG A 122 15.68 7.44 -5.50
C ARG A 122 16.79 6.77 -4.67
N SER A 123 17.94 7.43 -4.50
CA SER A 123 19.04 6.92 -3.68
C SER A 123 18.62 6.61 -2.24
N LYS A 124 17.61 7.29 -1.69
CA LYS A 124 17.10 7.00 -0.34
C LYS A 124 16.36 5.67 -0.26
N ALA A 125 15.58 5.31 -1.28
CA ALA A 125 14.97 4.00 -1.36
C ALA A 125 16.03 2.90 -1.50
N VAL A 126 17.09 3.15 -2.29
CA VAL A 126 18.24 2.23 -2.43
C VAL A 126 19.00 2.08 -1.12
N GLU A 127 19.27 3.19 -0.42
CA GLU A 127 19.91 3.22 0.90
C GLU A 127 19.12 2.38 1.91
N ALA A 128 17.79 2.57 1.96
CA ALA A 128 16.90 1.82 2.83
C ALA A 128 16.89 0.31 2.52
N ALA A 129 16.76 -0.07 1.24
CA ALA A 129 16.74 -1.46 0.82
C ALA A 129 18.03 -2.20 1.23
N ASN A 130 19.19 -1.56 1.03
CA ASN A 130 20.48 -2.12 1.41
C ASN A 130 20.66 -2.17 2.94
N ARG A 131 20.26 -1.10 3.65
CA ARG A 131 20.36 -1.02 5.11
C ARG A 131 19.53 -2.10 5.80
N TYR A 132 18.32 -2.33 5.32
CA TYR A 132 17.39 -3.31 5.90
C TYR A 132 17.55 -4.73 5.33
N ARG A 133 18.30 -4.89 4.22
CA ARG A 133 18.52 -6.17 3.55
C ARG A 133 17.20 -6.86 3.24
N ILE A 134 16.32 -6.15 2.54
CA ILE A 134 14.95 -6.61 2.26
C ILE A 134 14.90 -7.84 1.32
N ASP A 135 16.04 -8.24 0.78
CA ASP A 135 16.29 -9.43 -0.04
C ASP A 135 16.80 -10.66 0.76
N ASP A 136 17.11 -10.49 2.05
CA ASP A 136 17.62 -11.56 2.92
C ASP A 136 16.60 -11.93 4.01
N VAL A 137 15.99 -13.10 3.89
CA VAL A 137 15.05 -13.65 4.89
C VAL A 137 15.65 -13.78 6.29
N ARG A 138 16.97 -13.93 6.39
CA ARG A 138 17.69 -14.06 7.67
C ARG A 138 17.91 -12.72 8.36
N ALA A 139 17.72 -11.61 7.65
CA ALA A 139 17.79 -10.26 8.20
C ALA A 139 16.51 -9.88 8.95
N ALA A 140 15.41 -10.63 8.79
CA ALA A 140 14.16 -10.40 9.50
C ALA A 140 14.39 -10.52 11.02
N ALA A 141 14.06 -9.48 11.77
CA ALA A 141 14.20 -9.48 13.23
C ALA A 141 13.33 -10.59 13.84
N VAL A 142 13.96 -11.46 14.63
CA VAL A 142 13.24 -12.44 15.44
C VAL A 142 12.81 -11.71 16.71
N SER A 143 11.50 -11.51 16.89
CA SER A 143 10.94 -11.00 18.14
C SER A 143 11.10 -11.99 19.28
#